data_AF-A0A9P8LIC2-F1
#
_entry.id   AF-A0A9P8LIC2-F1
#
_cell.length_a   1.000
_cell.length_b   1.000
_cell.length_c   1.000
_cell.angle_alpha   90.00
_cell.angle_beta   90.00
_cell.angle_gamma   90.00
#
_symmetry.space_group_name_H-M   'P 1'
#
loop_
_entity.id
_entity.type
_entity.pdbx_description
1 polymer ?
#
loop_
_entity_poly.entity_id
_entity_poly.type
_entity_poly.pdbx_seq_one_letter_code
_entity_poly.pdbx_strand_id
1 'polypeptide(L)'
;MCTLSGLTVFDFQQKDWKNESSTGYSSEGYGVFGESTFVPLFGKSGLLLVLGGDSPPNQTFFYEQGAALVDMSNITVYDIYTHQWYHQTATGDIPQGRSEFCMVGAQGLDNSSYEL
;
A
#
# COMPACT_ATOMS: atom_id res chain seq x y z
N MET A 1 8.45 -17.87 5.37
CA MET A 1 9.27 -16.98 4.52
C MET A 1 9.62 -15.71 5.32
N CYS A 2 10.65 -14.94 4.94
CA CYS A 2 11.09 -13.75 5.67
C CYS A 2 10.70 -12.47 4.92
N THR A 3 10.10 -11.50 5.62
CA THR A 3 9.80 -10.16 5.10
C THR A 3 10.63 -9.09 5.82
N LEU A 4 10.96 -8.02 5.10
CA LEU A 4 11.74 -6.89 5.60
C LEU A 4 10.85 -5.66 5.68
N SER A 5 11.12 -4.83 6.68
CA SER A 5 10.48 -3.53 6.83
C SER A 5 11.34 -2.48 6.14
N GLY A 6 10.74 -1.70 5.25
CA GLY A 6 11.38 -0.58 4.56
C GLY A 6 10.68 -0.25 3.24
N LEU A 7 10.80 1.00 2.80
CA LEU A 7 10.38 1.42 1.46
C LEU A 7 11.63 1.72 0.65
N THR A 8 11.82 0.99 -0.45
CA THR A 8 12.96 1.21 -1.33
C THR A 8 12.50 2.01 -2.55
N VAL A 9 13.12 3.17 -2.77
CA VAL A 9 12.80 4.06 -3.89
C VAL A 9 13.96 4.05 -4.88
N PHE A 10 13.64 3.84 -6.15
CA PHE A 10 14.61 3.91 -7.24
C PHE A 10 14.40 5.19 -8.06
N ASP A 11 15.43 6.01 -8.18
CA ASP A 11 15.43 7.16 -9.07
C ASP A 11 15.88 6.73 -10.47
N PHE A 12 14.97 6.72 -11.43
CA PHE A 12 15.29 6.33 -12.81
C PHE A 12 16.20 7.33 -13.54
N GLN A 13 16.24 8.61 -13.12
CA GLN A 13 17.11 9.62 -13.72
C GLN A 13 18.54 9.49 -13.20
N GLN A 14 18.69 9.41 -11.87
CA GLN A 14 19.98 9.31 -11.18
C GLN A 14 20.55 7.89 -11.18
N LYS A 15 19.68 6.90 -11.40
CA LYS A 15 19.99 5.46 -11.33
C LYS A 15 20.54 5.04 -9.97
N ASP A 16 19.98 5.60 -8.89
CA ASP A 16 20.35 5.30 -7.53
C ASP A 16 19.16 4.80 -6.69
N TRP A 17 19.49 4.15 -5.57
CA TRP A 17 18.53 3.60 -4.63
C TRP A 17 18.54 4.41 -3.34
N LYS A 18 17.36 4.74 -2.85
CA LYS A 18 17.14 5.40 -1.56
C LYS A 18 16.34 4.46 -0.67
N ASN A 19 16.76 4.37 0.59
CA ASN A 19 16.01 3.66 1.61
C ASN A 19 15.18 4.68 2.39
N GLU A 20 13.87 4.52 2.34
CA GLU A 20 12.89 5.34 3.05
C GLU A 20 12.20 4.50 4.13
N SER A 21 11.68 5.17 5.14
CA SER A 21 11.05 4.50 6.27
C SER A 21 9.68 3.94 5.88
N SER A 22 9.42 2.70 6.27
CA SER A 22 8.07 2.09 6.29
C SER A 22 7.31 2.37 7.59
N THR A 23 7.84 3.23 8.48
CA THR A 23 7.15 3.60 9.73
C THR A 23 5.83 4.28 9.36
N GLY A 24 4.71 3.69 9.77
CA GLY A 24 3.37 4.14 9.42
C GLY A 24 2.73 3.41 8.24
N TYR A 25 3.43 2.48 7.57
CA TYR A 25 2.81 1.59 6.58
C TYR A 25 1.82 0.61 7.23
N SER A 26 2.24 0.02 8.35
CA SER A 26 1.46 -0.86 9.23
C SER A 26 2.04 -0.77 10.64
N SER A 27 1.38 -1.36 11.65
CA SER A 27 1.87 -1.29 13.04
C SER A 27 3.28 -1.86 13.19
N GLU A 28 3.57 -2.95 12.50
CA GLU A 28 4.88 -3.62 12.52
C GLU A 28 5.79 -3.23 11.34
N GLY A 29 5.27 -2.45 10.39
CA GLY A 29 5.97 -2.04 9.17
C GLY A 29 6.18 -3.17 8.16
N TYR A 30 5.48 -4.30 8.30
CA TYR A 30 5.52 -5.43 7.36
C TYR A 30 4.26 -5.50 6.51
N GLY A 31 4.45 -5.85 5.23
CA GLY A 31 3.42 -6.10 4.23
C GLY A 31 3.88 -7.16 3.24
N VAL A 32 2.99 -8.07 2.86
CA VAL A 32 3.27 -9.15 1.90
C VAL A 32 2.06 -9.37 1.00
N PHE A 33 2.27 -9.49 -0.32
CA PHE A 33 1.23 -9.81 -1.31
C PHE A 33 -0.03 -8.90 -1.29
N GLY A 34 0.15 -7.66 -0.85
CA GLY A 34 -0.82 -6.58 -1.08
C GLY A 34 -0.58 -5.94 -2.44
N GLU A 35 -1.57 -5.21 -2.94
CA GLU A 35 -1.49 -4.51 -4.22
C GLU A 35 -1.34 -3.01 -4.01
N SER A 36 -0.62 -2.35 -4.91
CA SER A 36 -0.46 -0.89 -4.88
C SER A 36 -0.76 -0.26 -6.23
N THR A 37 -1.38 0.92 -6.23
CA THR A 37 -1.60 1.70 -7.45
C THR A 37 -1.19 3.16 -7.27
N PHE A 38 -0.75 3.77 -8.36
CA PHE A 38 -0.40 5.17 -8.43
C PHE A 38 -1.60 6.03 -8.81
N VAL A 39 -1.88 7.03 -7.97
CA VAL A 39 -2.96 7.99 -8.15
C VAL A 39 -2.37 9.36 -8.47
N PRO A 40 -2.41 9.81 -9.74
CA PRO A 40 -1.85 11.10 -10.13
C PRO A 40 -2.73 12.30 -9.74
N LEU A 41 -4.01 12.05 -9.40
CA LEU A 41 -5.02 13.09 -9.26
C LEU A 41 -4.88 13.91 -7.96
N PHE A 42 -4.42 13.28 -6.89
CA PHE A 42 -4.36 13.87 -5.55
C PHE A 42 -2.91 13.98 -5.07
N GLY A 43 -2.65 14.90 -4.13
CA GLY A 43 -1.29 15.18 -3.65
C GLY A 43 -0.46 15.97 -4.67
N LYS A 44 0.66 16.53 -4.22
CA LYS A 44 1.49 17.40 -5.09
C LYS A 44 2.33 16.62 -6.10
N SER A 45 2.72 15.40 -5.75
CA SER A 45 3.49 14.48 -6.60
C SER A 45 2.73 13.18 -6.91
N GLY A 46 1.43 13.15 -6.66
CA GLY A 46 0.62 11.93 -6.65
C GLY A 46 0.71 11.15 -5.33
N LEU A 47 -0.15 10.15 -5.19
CA LEU A 47 -0.22 9.24 -4.05
C LEU A 47 0.00 7.79 -4.51
N LEU A 48 0.50 6.93 -3.63
CA LEU A 48 0.36 5.48 -3.77
C LEU A 48 -0.74 5.01 -2.81
N LEU A 49 -1.67 4.21 -3.31
CA LEU A 49 -2.65 3.50 -2.49
C LEU A 49 -2.24 2.04 -2.39
N VAL A 50 -2.22 1.49 -1.18
CA VAL A 50 -1.90 0.09 -0.91
C VAL A 50 -3.06 -0.59 -0.21
N LEU A 51 -3.45 -1.76 -0.70
CA LEU A 51 -4.60 -2.52 -0.22
C LEU A 51 -4.27 -4.01 -0.02
N GLY A 52 -4.92 -4.59 0.99
CA GLY A 52 -4.90 -6.02 1.26
C GLY A 52 -3.50 -6.60 1.51
N GLY A 53 -3.35 -7.88 1.20
CA GLY A 53 -2.16 -8.63 1.57
C GLY A 53 -2.15 -9.04 3.04
N ASP A 54 -0.97 -9.41 3.52
CA ASP A 54 -0.72 -9.83 4.90
C ASP A 54 0.14 -8.78 5.63
N SER A 55 -0.17 -8.53 6.90
CA SER A 55 0.68 -7.78 7.82
C SER A 55 1.11 -8.68 8.98
N PRO A 56 2.16 -9.50 8.77
CA PRO A 56 2.62 -10.42 9.79
C PRO A 56 3.17 -9.65 11.01
N PRO A 57 3.00 -10.17 12.23
CA PRO A 57 3.42 -9.47 13.46
C PRO A 57 4.95 -9.44 13.63
N ASN A 58 5.69 -10.13 12.76
CA ASN A 58 7.15 -10.19 12.74
C ASN A 58 7.62 -10.53 11.32
N GLN A 59 8.93 -10.66 11.14
CA GLN A 59 9.54 -10.97 9.84
C GLN A 59 9.09 -12.32 9.25
N THR A 60 8.53 -13.23 10.05
CA THR A 60 8.08 -14.53 9.56
C THR A 60 6.65 -14.46 9.07
N PHE A 61 6.44 -14.86 7.81
CA PHE A 61 5.10 -15.07 7.25
C PHE A 61 4.93 -16.49 6.69
N PHE A 62 3.68 -16.94 6.65
CA PHE A 62 3.27 -18.25 6.14
C PHE A 62 2.40 -18.04 4.89
N TYR A 63 2.68 -18.80 3.84
CA TYR A 63 1.90 -18.79 2.60
C TYR A 63 0.57 -19.51 2.84
N GLU A 64 -0.55 -18.91 2.43
CA GLU A 64 -1.94 -19.44 2.43
C GLU A 64 -2.58 -19.85 3.78
N GLN A 65 -1.83 -20.32 4.78
CA GLN A 65 -2.37 -20.72 6.09
C GLN A 65 -1.90 -19.79 7.21
N GLY A 66 -2.85 -19.23 7.98
CA GLY A 66 -2.54 -18.33 9.10
C GLY A 66 -2.13 -16.92 8.69
N ALA A 67 -2.49 -16.52 7.46
CA ALA A 67 -2.28 -15.19 6.91
C ALA A 67 -2.87 -14.11 7.84
N ALA A 68 -2.03 -13.20 8.32
CA ALA A 68 -2.45 -12.02 9.07
C ALA A 68 -3.01 -10.98 8.09
N LEU A 69 -4.13 -11.35 7.44
CA LEU A 69 -4.72 -10.57 6.36
C LEU A 69 -5.02 -9.16 6.82
N VAL A 70 -4.61 -8.19 6.01
CA VAL A 70 -4.98 -6.79 6.19
C VAL A 70 -6.48 -6.66 5.95
N ASP A 71 -7.15 -5.99 6.88
CA ASP A 71 -8.56 -5.62 6.72
C ASP A 71 -8.69 -4.69 5.50
N MET A 72 -9.52 -5.08 4.52
CA MET A 72 -9.75 -4.31 3.30
C MET A 72 -10.43 -2.96 3.54
N SER A 73 -10.94 -2.71 4.75
CA SER A 73 -11.37 -1.38 5.16
C SER A 73 -10.20 -0.42 5.37
N ASN A 74 -8.98 -0.90 5.60
CA ASN A 74 -7.81 -0.05 5.78
C ASN A 74 -7.13 0.24 4.44
N ILE A 75 -7.27 1.47 3.97
CA ILE A 75 -6.60 1.99 2.79
C ILE A 75 -5.33 2.69 3.27
N THR A 76 -4.17 2.11 2.99
CA THR A 76 -2.89 2.74 3.29
C THR A 76 -2.50 3.67 2.15
N VAL A 77 -2.18 4.92 2.49
CA VAL A 77 -1.86 5.99 1.55
C VAL A 77 -0.42 6.45 1.77
N TYR A 78 0.38 6.49 0.72
CA TYR A 78 1.70 7.09 0.72
C TYR A 78 1.69 8.38 -0.09
N ASP A 79 1.96 9.52 0.57
CA ASP A 79 2.16 10.79 -0.13
C ASP A 79 3.63 10.91 -0.58
N ILE A 80 3.83 10.81 -1.90
CA ILE A 80 5.15 10.84 -2.55
C ILE A 80 5.84 12.19 -2.34
N TYR A 81 5.10 13.29 -2.17
CA TYR A 81 5.69 14.61 -1.97
C TYR A 81 6.23 14.78 -0.55
N THR A 82 5.49 14.32 0.46
CA THR A 82 5.88 14.51 1.87
C THR A 82 6.63 13.32 2.45
N HIS A 83 6.66 12.18 1.75
CA HIS A 83 7.22 10.92 2.23
C HIS A 83 6.57 10.47 3.55
N GLN A 84 5.24 10.52 3.60
CA GLN A 84 4.45 10.21 4.78
C GLN A 84 3.38 9.18 4.47
N TRP A 85 3.11 8.33 5.45
CA TRP A 85 2.05 7.34 5.43
C TRP A 85 0.80 7.86 6.14
N TYR A 86 -0.36 7.54 5.58
CA TYR A 86 -1.67 7.81 6.15
C TYR A 86 -2.56 6.58 6.02
N HIS A 87 -3.64 6.55 6.80
CA HIS A 87 -4.65 5.50 6.75
C HIS A 87 -6.03 6.11 6.58
N GLN A 88 -6.80 5.56 5.66
CA GLN A 88 -8.20 5.91 5.47
C GLN A 88 -9.05 4.66 5.66
N THR A 89 -10.12 4.79 6.45
CA THR A 89 -11.07 3.72 6.64
C THR A 89 -12.17 3.81 5.57
N ALA A 90 -12.30 2.75 4.76
CA ALA A 90 -13.38 2.60 3.81
C ALA A 90 -14.74 2.50 4.52
N THR A 91 -15.80 2.88 3.82
CA THR A 91 -17.18 2.81 4.31
C THR A 91 -18.06 2.12 3.28
N GLY A 92 -19.24 1.64 3.69
CA GLY A 92 -20.15 0.92 2.80
C GLY A 92 -19.82 -0.57 2.72
N ASP A 93 -19.87 -1.12 1.51
CA ASP A 93 -19.65 -2.54 1.26
C ASP A 93 -18.16 -2.83 1.09
N ILE A 94 -17.58 -3.47 2.10
CA ILE A 94 -16.14 -3.72 2.17
C ILE A 94 -15.89 -5.21 1.90
N PRO A 95 -15.01 -5.56 0.94
CA PRO A 95 -14.66 -6.95 0.70
C PRO A 95 -13.99 -7.60 1.91
N GLN A 96 -13.98 -8.93 1.97
CA GLN A 96 -13.16 -9.64 2.94
C GLN A 96 -11.67 -9.46 2.64
N GLY A 97 -10.84 -9.55 3.69
CA GLY A 97 -9.38 -9.56 3.58
C GLY A 97 -8.92 -10.62 2.57
N ARG A 98 -7.99 -10.22 1.70
CA ARG A 98 -7.39 -11.10 0.67
C ARG A 98 -5.99 -10.61 0.32
N SER A 99 -5.16 -11.56 -0.09
CA SER A 99 -3.83 -11.37 -0.65
C SER A 99 -3.80 -11.86 -2.10
N GLU A 100 -2.71 -11.58 -2.82
CA GLU A 100 -2.43 -12.17 -4.15
C GLU A 100 -3.51 -11.88 -5.22
N PHE A 101 -4.21 -10.76 -5.05
CA PHE A 101 -5.25 -10.31 -5.97
C PHE A 101 -4.66 -9.33 -6.99
N CYS A 102 -5.45 -8.93 -7.99
CA CYS A 102 -5.09 -7.85 -8.89
C CYS A 102 -5.95 -6.62 -8.60
N MET A 103 -5.36 -5.43 -8.74
CA MET A 103 -6.02 -4.14 -8.61
C MET A 103 -5.70 -3.26 -9.81
N VAL A 104 -6.66 -2.44 -10.24
CA VAL A 104 -6.46 -1.46 -11.31
C VAL A 104 -7.10 -0.15 -10.89
N GLY A 105 -6.50 0.98 -11.26
CA GLY A 105 -7.06 2.29 -10.96
C GLY A 105 -7.64 2.97 -12.20
N ALA A 106 -8.73 3.69 -12.04
CA ALA A 106 -9.36 4.48 -13.09
C ALA A 106 -9.74 5.88 -12.59
N GLN A 107 -9.34 6.91 -13.34
CA GLN A 107 -9.66 8.29 -13.02
C GLN A 107 -11.02 8.69 -13.63
N GLY A 108 -11.85 9.37 -12.85
CA GLY A 108 -13.10 9.96 -13.34
C GLY A 108 -12.86 11.05 -14.38
N LEU A 109 -13.76 11.19 -15.37
CA LEU A 109 -13.61 12.13 -16.48
C LEU A 109 -13.57 13.60 -16.06
N ASP A 110 -14.17 13.91 -14.92
CA ASP A 110 -14.24 15.25 -14.33
C ASP A 110 -13.09 15.55 -13.36
N ASN A 111 -12.14 14.61 -13.21
CA ASN A 111 -11.03 14.70 -12.26
C ASN A 111 -11.49 14.90 -10.81
N SER A 112 -12.69 14.44 -10.43
CA SER A 112 -13.18 14.55 -9.06
C SER A 112 -13.02 13.26 -8.25
N SER A 113 -12.89 12.11 -8.93
CA SER A 113 -12.74 10.80 -8.30
C SER A 113 -11.64 9.94 -8.92
N TYR A 114 -11.23 8.94 -8.16
CA TYR A 114 -10.35 7.86 -8.60
C TYR A 114 -10.89 6.55 -8.03
N GLU A 115 -11.18 5.61 -8.92
CA GLU A 115 -11.76 4.30 -8.62
C GLU A 115 -10.68 3.21 -8.64
N LEU A 116 -10.86 2.17 -7.82
CA LEU A 116 -9.94 1.03 -7.63
C LEU A 116 -10.61 -0.32 -7.90
#